data_AF-A0A0Q4TT34-F1
#
_entry.id   AF-A0A0Q4TT34-F1
#
_cell.length_a   1.000
_cell.length_b   1.000
_cell.length_c   1.000
_cell.angle_alpha   90.00
_cell.angle_beta   90.00
_cell.angle_gamma   90.00
#
_symmetry.space_group_name_H-M   'P 1'
#
loop_
_entity.id
_entity.type
_entity.pdbx_description
1 polymer ?
#
loop_
_entity_poly.entity_id
_entity_poly.type
_entity_poly.pdbx_seq_one_letter_code
_entity_poly.pdbx_strand_id
1 'polypeptide(L)'
;MGRLTTRVAVAALALLLTGCAGTGGEAGGPPSSSGTATTAAGVPDRQAVLDALGAPPASGPPDRTRLAELRQEATDQRWDQVTQQFPDAVRPEVALVHEIDGGDLEPLVSCLREAGLPVVDDDGVGEDGSIAQGYSIEMPDGGPLPEWGELARYRCDVMYPSPVGESLTVDQAAWLFDYLTTFQLPCFEALGAPSTEPGMTREEFATTWPHQGWYPSAGSKSNRGLSNAELARVEAACPALDPDTFG
;
A
#
# COMPACT_ATOMS: atom_id res chain seq x y z
N MET A 1 38.67 -23.70 45.62
CA MET A 1 39.62 -24.48 44.79
C MET A 1 38.86 -24.85 43.52
N GLY A 2 39.21 -24.51 42.29
CA GLY A 2 40.33 -23.74 41.75
C GLY A 2 39.86 -22.98 40.49
N ARG A 3 40.56 -21.88 40.19
CA ARG A 3 40.40 -21.05 39.00
C ARG A 3 41.06 -21.74 37.80
N LEU A 4 40.50 -21.59 36.61
CA LEU A 4 41.23 -21.77 35.36
C LEU A 4 40.82 -20.68 34.36
N THR A 5 41.59 -19.60 34.41
CA THR A 5 41.78 -18.60 33.37
C THR A 5 42.64 -19.18 32.26
N THR A 6 42.31 -18.95 30.99
CA THR A 6 43.29 -19.06 29.90
C THR A 6 43.08 -17.97 28.86
N ARG A 7 44.21 -17.35 28.49
CA ARG A 7 44.37 -16.13 27.71
C ARG A 7 44.52 -16.44 26.21
N VAL A 8 43.98 -15.52 25.40
CA VAL A 8 44.53 -14.88 24.18
C VAL A 8 45.32 -15.74 23.17
N ALA A 9 44.90 -15.67 21.89
CA ALA A 9 45.83 -15.64 20.76
C ALA A 9 45.33 -14.66 19.69
N VAL A 10 46.10 -13.59 19.49
CA VAL A 10 46.03 -12.65 18.36
C VAL A 10 46.74 -13.30 17.19
N ALA A 11 46.12 -13.30 16.01
CA ALA A 11 46.82 -13.59 14.75
C ALA A 11 46.49 -12.47 13.74
N ALA A 12 47.40 -11.50 13.67
CA ALA A 12 47.46 -10.52 12.59
C ALA A 12 48.05 -11.22 11.36
N LEU A 13 47.29 -11.29 10.26
CA LEU A 13 47.81 -11.70 8.96
C LEU A 13 47.99 -10.45 8.10
N ALA A 14 49.24 -10.00 8.01
CA ALA A 14 49.67 -9.02 7.03
C ALA A 14 50.03 -9.76 5.73
N LEU A 15 49.32 -9.47 4.65
CA LEU A 15 49.69 -9.84 3.29
C LEU A 15 49.99 -8.56 2.51
N LEU A 16 51.29 -8.25 2.42
CA LEU A 16 51.84 -7.44 1.34
C LEU A 16 52.02 -8.35 0.13
N LEU A 17 51.66 -7.88 -1.07
CA LEU A 17 52.52 -7.95 -2.27
C LEU A 17 51.84 -7.28 -3.49
N THR A 18 52.48 -6.20 -3.93
CA THR A 18 52.82 -5.81 -5.32
C THR A 18 51.72 -5.66 -6.38
N GLY A 19 51.72 -4.46 -6.97
CA GLY A 19 50.84 -4.03 -8.05
C GLY A 19 51.25 -4.47 -9.45
N CYS A 20 50.29 -4.31 -10.36
CA CYS A 20 50.50 -4.07 -11.78
C CYS A 20 49.74 -2.80 -12.16
N ALA A 21 50.45 -1.82 -12.67
CA ALA A 21 49.88 -0.71 -13.43
C ALA A 21 49.36 -1.27 -14.76
N GLY A 22 48.07 -1.07 -15.02
CA GLY A 22 47.38 -1.46 -16.25
C GLY A 22 46.42 -0.35 -16.65
N THR A 23 46.66 0.19 -17.83
CA THR A 23 46.05 1.36 -18.47
C THR A 23 44.53 1.28 -18.65
N GLY A 24 43.85 2.35 -18.26
CA GLY A 24 42.73 2.96 -19.00
C GLY A 24 41.62 2.02 -19.48
N GLY A 25 40.77 1.58 -18.56
CA GLY A 25 39.43 1.11 -18.86
C GLY A 25 38.44 2.12 -18.30
N GLU A 26 37.74 2.81 -19.19
CA GLU A 26 36.72 3.82 -18.95
C GLU A 26 35.72 3.33 -17.89
N ALA A 27 35.90 3.81 -16.67
CA ALA A 27 34.93 3.64 -15.60
C ALA A 27 33.65 4.34 -16.06
N GLY A 28 32.59 3.56 -16.27
CA GLY A 28 31.23 4.06 -16.35
C GLY A 28 30.99 4.92 -15.11
N GLY A 29 31.07 6.24 -15.30
CA GLY A 29 30.72 7.19 -14.27
C GLY A 29 29.27 7.02 -13.86
N PRO A 30 28.88 7.51 -12.67
CA PRO A 30 27.46 7.65 -12.34
C PRO A 30 26.75 8.35 -13.50
N PRO A 31 25.50 7.97 -13.85
CA PRO A 31 24.78 8.61 -14.92
C PRO A 31 24.86 10.12 -14.74
N SER A 32 25.30 10.81 -15.79
CA SER A 32 25.30 12.26 -15.82
C SER A 32 23.88 12.72 -15.50
N SER A 33 23.79 13.65 -14.55
CA SER A 33 22.60 14.42 -14.23
C SER A 33 22.05 15.02 -15.52
N SER A 34 21.14 14.28 -16.15
CA SER A 34 20.20 14.85 -17.09
C SER A 34 19.20 15.54 -16.19
N GLY A 35 19.32 16.86 -16.07
CA GLY A 35 18.48 17.64 -15.18
C GLY A 35 17.03 17.26 -15.42
N THR A 36 16.35 16.80 -14.38
CA THR A 36 14.93 16.50 -14.42
C THR A 36 14.23 17.73 -14.97
N ALA A 37 13.60 17.60 -16.14
CA ALA A 37 12.82 18.69 -16.70
C ALA A 37 11.83 19.12 -15.62
N THR A 38 11.80 20.42 -15.34
CA THR A 38 11.05 20.98 -14.23
C THR A 38 10.20 22.11 -14.75
N THR A 39 8.95 22.21 -14.31
CA THR A 39 8.08 23.34 -14.66
C THR A 39 8.61 24.65 -14.07
N ALA A 40 8.06 25.79 -14.50
CA ALA A 40 8.38 27.09 -13.90
C ALA A 40 8.11 27.15 -12.38
N ALA A 41 7.27 26.26 -11.87
CA ALA A 41 6.94 26.15 -10.45
C ALA A 41 7.88 25.20 -9.67
N GLY A 42 8.92 24.63 -10.29
CA GLY A 42 9.80 23.69 -9.61
C GLY A 42 9.28 22.25 -9.57
N VAL A 43 8.11 21.98 -10.16
CA VAL A 43 7.51 20.63 -10.20
C VAL A 43 8.26 19.74 -11.19
N PRO A 44 8.74 18.55 -10.78
CA PRO A 44 9.36 17.59 -11.69
C PRO A 44 8.42 17.19 -12.82
N ASP A 45 8.94 16.96 -14.02
CA ASP A 45 8.19 16.38 -15.14
C ASP A 45 7.96 14.89 -14.88
N ARG A 46 6.68 14.51 -14.68
CA ARG A 46 6.27 13.12 -14.42
C ARG A 46 6.74 12.18 -15.52
N GLN A 47 6.59 12.57 -16.79
CA GLN A 47 6.93 11.68 -17.89
C GLN A 47 8.44 11.48 -17.95
N ALA A 48 9.23 12.54 -17.73
CA ALA A 48 10.68 12.41 -17.67
C ALA A 48 11.13 11.50 -16.52
N VAL A 49 10.47 11.54 -15.36
CA VAL A 49 10.75 10.61 -14.24
C VAL A 49 10.38 9.18 -14.63
N LEU A 50 9.20 8.95 -15.21
CA LEU A 50 8.78 7.62 -15.66
C LEU A 50 9.74 7.05 -16.73
N ASP A 51 10.17 7.87 -17.68
CA ASP A 51 11.15 7.49 -18.70
C ASP A 51 12.50 7.12 -18.08
N ALA A 52 12.91 7.82 -17.02
CA ALA A 52 14.15 7.56 -16.30
C ALA A 52 14.08 6.31 -15.41
N LEU A 53 12.93 6.04 -14.78
CA LEU A 53 12.68 4.81 -14.01
C LEU A 53 12.56 3.58 -14.92
N GLY A 54 12.17 3.79 -16.18
CA GLY A 54 11.90 2.72 -17.11
C GLY A 54 10.59 1.99 -16.79
N ALA A 55 10.35 0.90 -17.50
CA ALA A 55 9.13 0.11 -17.33
C ALA A 55 9.06 -0.47 -15.90
N PRO A 56 7.88 -0.45 -15.24
CA PRO A 56 7.69 -1.11 -13.96
C PRO A 56 7.94 -2.62 -14.12
N PRO A 57 8.44 -3.30 -13.08
CA PRO A 57 8.57 -4.75 -13.10
C PRO A 57 7.19 -5.37 -13.33
N ALA A 58 7.09 -6.22 -14.37
CA ALA A 58 5.84 -6.90 -14.69
C ALA A 58 5.44 -7.82 -13.54
N SER A 59 4.17 -7.75 -13.13
CA SER A 59 3.55 -8.88 -12.45
C SER A 59 3.42 -10.01 -13.46
N GLY A 60 3.66 -11.24 -13.01
CA GLY A 60 3.11 -12.38 -13.74
C GLY A 60 1.57 -12.30 -13.74
N PRO A 61 0.87 -13.08 -14.59
CA PRO A 61 -0.56 -13.23 -14.40
C PRO A 61 -0.85 -13.67 -12.96
N PRO A 62 -1.93 -13.17 -12.32
CA PRO A 62 -2.22 -13.48 -10.94
C PRO A 62 -2.27 -15.00 -10.71
N ASP A 63 -1.58 -15.47 -9.68
CA ASP A 63 -1.63 -16.87 -9.29
C ASP A 63 -2.98 -17.14 -8.62
N ARG A 64 -3.87 -17.80 -9.37
CA ARG A 64 -5.20 -18.17 -8.89
C ARG A 64 -5.16 -18.99 -7.59
N THR A 65 -4.09 -19.77 -7.37
CA THR A 65 -3.90 -20.50 -6.11
C THR A 65 -3.64 -19.53 -4.98
N ARG A 66 -2.73 -18.58 -5.19
CA ARG A 66 -2.41 -17.55 -4.20
C ARG A 66 -3.60 -16.64 -3.90
N LEU A 67 -4.37 -16.25 -4.92
CA LEU A 67 -5.61 -15.49 -4.74
C LEU A 67 -6.64 -16.26 -3.90
N ALA A 68 -6.76 -17.58 -4.09
CA ALA A 68 -7.64 -18.40 -3.28
C ALA A 68 -7.17 -18.48 -1.82
N GLU A 69 -5.86 -18.59 -1.58
CA GLU A 69 -5.26 -18.53 -0.23
C GLU A 69 -5.50 -17.18 0.44
N LEU A 70 -5.24 -16.07 -0.26
CA LEU A 70 -5.48 -14.71 0.24
C LEU A 70 -6.96 -14.49 0.62
N ARG A 71 -7.88 -15.03 -0.18
CA ARG A 71 -9.31 -14.98 0.14
C ARG A 71 -9.64 -15.76 1.40
N GLN A 72 -9.02 -16.93 1.57
CA GLN A 72 -9.17 -17.72 2.79
C GLN A 72 -8.59 -16.97 4.01
N GLU A 73 -7.39 -16.40 3.89
CA GLU A 73 -6.76 -15.58 4.92
C GLU A 73 -7.65 -14.39 5.34
N ALA A 74 -8.22 -13.67 4.36
CA ALA A 74 -9.16 -12.56 4.63
C ALA A 74 -10.43 -13.04 5.34
N THR A 75 -10.96 -14.20 4.93
CA THR A 75 -12.14 -14.82 5.53
C THR A 75 -11.88 -15.29 6.98
N ASP A 76 -10.67 -15.77 7.26
CA ASP A 76 -10.22 -16.17 8.60
C ASP A 76 -10.00 -14.93 9.49
N GLN A 77 -9.35 -13.88 8.99
CA GLN A 77 -9.18 -12.61 9.71
C GLN A 77 -10.53 -11.96 10.06
N ARG A 78 -11.51 -12.02 9.15
CA ARG A 78 -12.86 -11.53 9.42
C ARG A 78 -13.54 -12.35 10.51
N TRP A 79 -13.32 -13.66 10.55
CA TRP A 79 -13.82 -14.52 11.62
C TRP A 79 -13.15 -14.24 12.97
N ASP A 80 -11.85 -13.98 12.98
CA ASP A 80 -11.12 -13.57 14.19
C ASP A 80 -11.71 -12.28 14.78
N GLN A 81 -12.14 -11.33 13.95
CA GLN A 81 -12.83 -10.12 14.42
C GLN A 81 -14.18 -10.44 15.08
N VAL A 82 -14.97 -11.38 14.51
CA VAL A 82 -16.23 -11.83 15.14
C VAL A 82 -15.96 -12.44 16.50
N THR A 83 -14.97 -13.33 16.61
CA THR A 83 -14.68 -14.05 17.87
C THR A 83 -14.00 -13.19 18.92
N GLN A 84 -13.32 -12.11 18.53
CA GLN A 84 -12.85 -11.09 19.48
C GLN A 84 -14.01 -10.40 20.21
N GLN A 85 -15.14 -10.17 19.52
CA GLN A 85 -16.33 -9.55 20.10
C GLN A 85 -17.27 -10.60 20.74
N PHE A 86 -17.36 -11.78 20.14
CA PHE A 86 -18.25 -12.88 20.52
C PHE A 86 -17.47 -14.21 20.61
N PRO A 87 -16.76 -14.47 21.73
CA PRO A 87 -15.86 -15.63 21.85
C PRO A 87 -16.53 -17.00 21.70
N ASP A 88 -17.82 -17.08 22.02
CA ASP A 88 -18.62 -18.31 21.94
C ASP A 88 -19.33 -18.48 20.58
N ALA A 89 -19.14 -17.55 19.65
CA ALA A 89 -19.77 -17.60 18.33
C ALA A 89 -19.30 -18.83 17.56
N VAL A 90 -20.22 -19.48 16.85
CA VAL A 90 -19.93 -20.64 16.00
C VAL A 90 -19.80 -20.19 14.56
N ARG A 91 -18.68 -20.54 13.92
CA ARG A 91 -18.40 -20.16 12.52
C ARG A 91 -19.42 -20.78 11.58
N PRO A 92 -20.21 -19.98 10.83
CA PRO A 92 -21.13 -20.53 9.85
C PRO A 92 -20.35 -21.04 8.64
N GLU A 93 -20.80 -22.17 8.07
CA GLU A 93 -20.32 -22.64 6.78
C GLU A 93 -21.01 -21.86 5.66
N VAL A 94 -20.23 -21.11 4.89
CA VAL A 94 -20.73 -20.21 3.85
C VAL A 94 -19.92 -20.42 2.59
N ALA A 95 -20.61 -20.57 1.44
CA ALA A 95 -19.97 -20.67 0.15
C ALA A 95 -19.81 -19.29 -0.49
N LEU A 96 -18.67 -19.08 -1.14
CA LEU A 96 -18.46 -17.97 -2.07
C LEU A 96 -19.48 -18.06 -3.20
N VAL A 97 -20.17 -16.95 -3.49
CA VAL A 97 -21.06 -16.84 -4.64
C VAL A 97 -20.27 -16.26 -5.82
N HIS A 98 -19.75 -15.05 -5.65
CA HIS A 98 -18.80 -14.40 -6.55
C HIS A 98 -18.10 -13.26 -5.82
N GLU A 99 -16.97 -12.82 -6.35
CA GLU A 99 -16.25 -11.64 -5.87
C GLU A 99 -16.92 -10.38 -6.41
N ILE A 100 -17.07 -9.34 -5.59
CA ILE A 100 -17.63 -8.07 -6.08
C ILE A 100 -16.62 -7.36 -6.98
N ASP A 101 -17.04 -6.88 -8.14
CA ASP A 101 -16.19 -6.02 -8.96
C ASP A 101 -16.04 -4.66 -8.27
N GLY A 102 -14.86 -4.01 -8.39
CA GLY A 102 -14.35 -2.91 -7.55
C GLY A 102 -15.14 -1.58 -7.49
N GLY A 103 -16.45 -1.66 -7.28
CA GLY A 103 -17.40 -0.55 -7.20
C GLY A 103 -18.87 -1.00 -7.18
N ASP A 104 -19.18 -2.27 -7.48
CA ASP A 104 -20.55 -2.80 -7.38
C ASP A 104 -20.77 -3.47 -6.02
N LEU A 105 -21.26 -2.68 -5.05
CA LEU A 105 -21.57 -3.18 -3.71
C LEU A 105 -22.97 -3.79 -3.60
N GLU A 106 -23.78 -3.72 -4.66
CA GLU A 106 -25.20 -4.10 -4.60
C GLU A 106 -25.41 -5.55 -4.14
N PRO A 107 -24.63 -6.57 -4.57
CA PRO A 107 -24.80 -7.94 -4.07
C PRO A 107 -24.57 -8.06 -2.57
N LEU A 108 -23.55 -7.35 -2.05
CA LEU A 108 -23.21 -7.34 -0.63
C LEU A 108 -24.29 -6.59 0.17
N VAL A 109 -24.64 -5.38 -0.25
CA VAL A 109 -25.64 -4.53 0.40
C VAL A 109 -27.02 -5.22 0.42
N SER A 110 -27.41 -5.85 -0.68
CA SER A 110 -28.65 -6.62 -0.77
C SER A 110 -28.66 -7.79 0.22
N CYS A 111 -27.56 -8.55 0.31
CA CYS A 111 -27.43 -9.64 1.29
C CYS A 111 -27.60 -9.15 2.73
N LEU A 112 -26.98 -8.01 3.08
CA LEU A 112 -27.07 -7.43 4.42
C LEU A 112 -28.50 -7.00 4.75
N ARG A 113 -29.20 -6.36 3.79
CA ARG A 113 -30.60 -5.95 3.93
C ARG A 113 -31.55 -7.14 4.05
N GLU A 114 -31.36 -8.17 3.24
CA GLU A 114 -32.13 -9.41 3.33
C GLU A 114 -31.92 -10.12 4.68
N ALA A 115 -30.74 -9.97 5.28
CA ALA A 115 -30.46 -10.45 6.63
C ALA A 115 -31.06 -9.56 7.73
N GLY A 116 -31.73 -8.47 7.38
CA GLY A 116 -32.41 -7.56 8.31
C GLY A 116 -31.52 -6.50 8.94
N LEU A 117 -30.32 -6.27 8.40
CA LEU A 117 -29.43 -5.23 8.90
C LEU A 117 -29.89 -3.84 8.40
N PRO A 118 -29.84 -2.80 9.26
CA PRO A 118 -30.19 -1.43 8.90
C PRO A 118 -29.07 -0.78 8.09
N VAL A 119 -28.96 -1.16 6.81
CA VAL A 119 -27.95 -0.63 5.90
C VAL A 119 -28.39 0.72 5.34
N VAL A 120 -27.50 1.70 5.46
CA VAL A 120 -27.63 3.03 4.84
C VAL A 120 -26.66 3.07 3.66
N ASP A 121 -27.16 3.47 2.49
CA ASP A 121 -26.31 3.71 1.31
C ASP A 121 -25.53 5.00 1.53
N ASP A 122 -24.21 4.90 1.43
CA ASP A 122 -23.30 6.03 1.56
C ASP A 122 -22.66 6.29 0.19
N ASP A 123 -23.25 7.17 -0.60
CA ASP A 123 -22.65 7.59 -1.87
C ASP A 123 -21.58 8.65 -1.62
N GLY A 124 -20.31 8.27 -1.81
CA GLY A 124 -19.20 9.21 -1.89
C GLY A 124 -19.13 9.81 -3.28
N VAL A 125 -19.39 11.12 -3.42
CA VAL A 125 -19.16 11.81 -4.70
C VAL A 125 -17.71 12.26 -4.75
N GLY A 126 -16.92 11.63 -5.61
CA GLY A 126 -15.59 12.07 -5.98
C GLY A 126 -15.65 13.43 -6.68
N GLU A 127 -14.58 14.21 -6.61
CA GLU A 127 -14.54 15.56 -7.18
C GLU A 127 -14.63 15.57 -8.72
N ASP A 128 -14.34 14.45 -9.37
CA ASP A 128 -14.53 14.21 -10.81
C ASP A 128 -15.98 13.84 -11.18
N GLY A 129 -16.88 13.81 -10.19
CA GLY A 129 -18.27 13.38 -10.34
C GLY A 129 -18.44 11.87 -10.37
N SER A 130 -17.37 11.09 -10.13
CA SER A 130 -17.51 9.67 -9.87
C SER A 130 -18.29 9.44 -8.58
N ILE A 131 -19.10 8.38 -8.54
CA ILE A 131 -19.80 7.96 -7.34
C ILE A 131 -19.10 6.71 -6.85
N ALA A 132 -18.42 6.80 -5.72
CA ALA A 132 -17.95 5.67 -4.96
C ALA A 132 -19.12 5.17 -4.12
N GLN A 133 -19.63 3.99 -4.44
CA GLN A 133 -20.62 3.34 -3.59
C GLN A 133 -19.98 2.95 -2.27
N GLY A 134 -20.65 3.28 -1.18
CA GLY A 134 -20.30 2.88 0.17
C GLY A 134 -21.56 2.47 0.92
N TYR A 135 -21.38 1.90 2.09
CA TYR A 135 -22.49 1.64 3.00
C TYR A 135 -22.04 1.71 4.45
N SER A 136 -23.00 2.01 5.31
CA SER A 136 -22.87 1.90 6.75
C SER A 136 -24.02 1.09 7.33
N ILE A 137 -23.82 0.57 8.54
CA ILE A 137 -24.87 -0.12 9.31
C ILE A 137 -25.18 0.75 10.51
N GLU A 138 -26.37 1.32 10.53
CA GLU A 138 -26.81 2.25 11.59
C GLU A 138 -27.85 1.58 12.48
N MET A 139 -27.43 1.12 13.65
CA MET A 139 -28.36 0.56 14.62
C MET A 139 -29.31 1.65 15.14
N PRO A 140 -30.62 1.39 15.31
CA PRO A 140 -31.59 2.40 15.76
C PRO A 140 -31.27 3.06 17.11
N ASP A 141 -30.52 2.37 17.96
CA ASP A 141 -30.07 2.85 19.27
C ASP A 141 -28.64 3.41 19.27
N GLY A 142 -27.98 3.43 18.10
CA GLY A 142 -26.57 3.81 17.95
C GLY A 142 -25.58 2.84 18.60
N GLY A 143 -26.04 1.66 19.02
CA GLY A 143 -25.21 0.63 19.64
C GLY A 143 -24.37 -0.16 18.63
N PRO A 144 -23.42 -0.99 19.12
CA PRO A 144 -22.70 -1.92 18.26
C PRO A 144 -23.65 -2.98 17.68
N LEU A 145 -23.25 -3.61 16.58
CA LEU A 145 -24.01 -4.74 16.04
C LEU A 145 -24.09 -5.88 17.08
N PRO A 146 -25.28 -6.47 17.29
CA PRO A 146 -25.43 -7.69 18.09
C PRO A 146 -24.82 -8.90 17.36
N GLU A 147 -24.60 -9.99 18.09
CA GLU A 147 -23.96 -11.21 17.55
C GLU A 147 -24.60 -11.72 16.27
N TRP A 148 -25.93 -11.82 16.22
CA TRP A 148 -26.64 -12.26 15.02
C TRP A 148 -26.36 -11.35 13.80
N GLY A 149 -26.17 -10.05 14.04
CA GLY A 149 -25.88 -9.07 13.01
C GLY A 149 -24.44 -9.18 12.50
N GLU A 150 -23.48 -9.42 13.39
CA GLU A 150 -22.09 -9.70 12.99
C GLU A 150 -21.98 -11.03 12.24
N LEU A 151 -22.75 -12.07 12.62
CA LEU A 151 -22.82 -13.33 11.87
C LEU A 151 -23.47 -13.16 10.50
N ALA A 152 -24.51 -12.34 10.40
CA ALA A 152 -25.12 -11.99 9.12
C ALA A 152 -24.14 -11.25 8.21
N ARG A 153 -23.43 -10.25 8.77
CA ARG A 153 -22.39 -9.51 8.06
C ARG A 153 -21.27 -10.43 7.59
N TYR A 154 -20.73 -11.27 8.48
CA TYR A 154 -19.74 -12.29 8.14
C TYR A 154 -20.18 -13.15 6.95
N ARG A 155 -21.43 -13.65 6.99
CA ARG A 155 -21.97 -14.48 5.90
C ARG A 155 -21.98 -13.71 4.57
N CYS A 156 -22.41 -12.46 4.57
CA CYS A 156 -22.44 -11.65 3.35
C CYS A 156 -21.04 -11.32 2.83
N ASP A 157 -20.09 -11.01 3.73
CA ASP A 157 -18.67 -10.79 3.38
C ASP A 157 -18.03 -12.03 2.73
N VAL A 158 -18.40 -13.24 3.16
CA VAL A 158 -17.91 -14.50 2.56
C VAL A 158 -18.60 -14.84 1.24
N MET A 159 -19.90 -14.53 1.12
CA MET A 159 -20.65 -14.76 -0.13
C MET A 159 -20.19 -13.82 -1.25
N TYR A 160 -19.89 -12.57 -0.90
CA TYR A 160 -19.60 -11.46 -1.81
C TYR A 160 -18.34 -10.69 -1.35
N PRO A 161 -17.17 -11.35 -1.30
CA PRO A 161 -15.95 -10.70 -0.82
C PRO A 161 -15.48 -9.65 -1.80
N SER A 162 -14.84 -8.61 -1.26
CA SER A 162 -14.02 -7.69 -2.05
C SER A 162 -12.87 -8.43 -2.74
N PRO A 163 -12.41 -7.95 -3.90
CA PRO A 163 -11.25 -8.52 -4.56
C PRO A 163 -10.03 -8.51 -3.65
N VAL A 164 -9.41 -9.69 -3.52
CA VAL A 164 -8.08 -9.79 -2.94
C VAL A 164 -7.07 -9.63 -4.06
N GLY A 165 -6.17 -8.67 -3.93
CA GLY A 165 -5.04 -8.50 -4.84
C GLY A 165 -3.81 -9.17 -4.27
N GLU A 166 -2.93 -9.68 -5.14
CA GLU A 166 -1.56 -9.89 -4.73
C GLU A 166 -0.95 -8.54 -4.36
N SER A 167 -0.28 -8.47 -3.21
CA SER A 167 0.54 -7.31 -2.88
C SER A 167 1.63 -7.15 -3.94
N LEU A 168 2.08 -5.92 -4.17
CA LEU A 168 3.26 -5.66 -5.00
C LEU A 168 4.42 -6.57 -4.57
N THR A 169 5.09 -7.15 -5.56
CA THR A 169 6.36 -7.85 -5.32
C THR A 169 7.40 -6.86 -4.77
N VAL A 170 8.47 -7.38 -4.15
CA VAL A 170 9.57 -6.55 -3.63
C VAL A 170 10.11 -5.60 -4.71
N ASP A 171 10.29 -6.07 -5.95
CA ASP A 171 10.80 -5.24 -7.03
C ASP A 171 9.79 -4.15 -7.45
N GLN A 172 8.49 -4.47 -7.47
CA GLN A 172 7.44 -3.51 -7.78
C GLN A 172 7.28 -2.45 -6.68
N ALA A 173 7.30 -2.87 -5.41
CA ALA A 173 7.28 -1.94 -4.28
C ALA A 173 8.54 -1.06 -4.27
N ALA A 174 9.70 -1.60 -4.63
CA ALA A 174 10.92 -0.82 -4.73
C ALA A 174 10.87 0.19 -5.90
N TRP A 175 10.27 -0.18 -7.04
CA TRP A 175 10.03 0.74 -8.16
C TRP A 175 9.02 1.84 -7.76
N LEU A 176 7.94 1.48 -7.05
CA LEU A 176 6.99 2.45 -6.50
C LEU A 176 7.71 3.43 -5.58
N PHE A 177 8.57 2.95 -4.67
CA PHE A 177 9.37 3.82 -3.82
C PHE A 177 10.21 4.83 -4.63
N ASP A 178 10.84 4.37 -5.72
CA ASP A 178 11.63 5.23 -6.59
C ASP A 178 10.76 6.32 -7.25
N TYR A 179 9.53 5.99 -7.66
CA TYR A 179 8.54 6.97 -8.14
C TYR A 179 8.14 7.97 -7.05
N LEU A 180 7.78 7.48 -5.87
CA LEU A 180 7.35 8.29 -4.73
C LEU A 180 8.44 9.30 -4.33
N THR A 181 9.71 8.88 -4.33
CA THR A 181 10.84 9.71 -3.90
C THR A 181 11.43 10.60 -5.00
N THR A 182 11.35 10.19 -6.26
CA THR A 182 11.92 10.96 -7.38
C THR A 182 10.93 11.94 -8.00
N PHE A 183 9.62 11.62 -7.95
CA PHE A 183 8.56 12.48 -8.48
C PHE A 183 7.69 13.07 -7.38
N GLN A 184 7.01 12.23 -6.60
CA GLN A 184 5.88 12.68 -5.79
C GLN A 184 6.29 13.60 -4.63
N LEU A 185 7.31 13.20 -3.85
CA LEU A 185 7.84 14.02 -2.76
C LEU A 185 8.39 15.37 -3.25
N PRO A 186 9.27 15.45 -4.27
CA PRO A 186 9.73 16.73 -4.80
C PRO A 186 8.59 17.57 -5.42
N CYS A 187 7.57 16.94 -5.99
CA CYS A 187 6.39 17.64 -6.50
C CYS A 187 5.61 18.31 -5.36
N PHE A 188 5.37 17.59 -4.25
CA PHE A 188 4.75 18.15 -3.05
C PHE A 188 5.57 19.31 -2.47
N GLU A 189 6.90 19.18 -2.41
CA GLU A 189 7.80 20.26 -1.97
C GLU A 189 7.68 21.50 -2.86
N ALA A 190 7.71 21.33 -4.18
CA ALA A 190 7.60 22.42 -5.14
C ALA A 190 6.28 23.19 -5.04
N LEU A 191 5.19 22.51 -4.67
CA LEU A 191 3.87 23.12 -4.46
C LEU A 191 3.66 23.65 -3.04
N GLY A 192 4.70 23.64 -2.19
CA GLY A 192 4.62 24.14 -0.81
C GLY A 192 3.82 23.23 0.13
N ALA A 193 3.66 21.96 -0.22
CA ALA A 193 2.91 20.95 0.52
C ALA A 193 3.77 19.72 0.90
N PRO A 194 5.00 19.90 1.42
CA PRO A 194 5.92 18.78 1.66
C PRO A 194 5.28 17.73 2.59
N SER A 195 5.53 16.46 2.29
CA SER A 195 5.22 15.38 3.24
C SER A 195 6.05 15.56 4.50
N THR A 196 5.44 15.37 5.67
CA THR A 196 6.18 15.40 6.95
C THR A 196 6.33 14.02 7.59
N GLU A 197 5.97 12.96 6.85
CA GLU A 197 6.25 11.59 7.28
C GLU A 197 7.78 11.36 7.35
N PRO A 198 8.29 10.77 8.45
CA PRO A 198 9.68 10.34 8.50
C PRO A 198 9.98 9.43 7.32
N GLY A 199 11.00 9.76 6.53
CA GLY A 199 11.40 8.94 5.39
C GLY A 199 11.75 7.51 5.79
N MET A 200 11.57 6.59 4.85
CA MET A 200 11.93 5.17 4.95
C MET A 200 13.00 4.83 3.92
N THR A 201 13.81 3.80 4.13
CA THR A 201 14.71 3.33 3.06
C THR A 201 13.96 2.54 2.00
N ARG A 202 14.51 2.50 0.78
CA ARG A 202 13.95 1.72 -0.34
C ARG A 202 13.77 0.24 0.01
N GLU A 203 14.75 -0.36 0.69
CA GLU A 203 14.74 -1.77 1.07
C GLU A 203 13.68 -2.06 2.15
N GLU A 204 13.58 -1.20 3.18
CA GLU A 204 12.55 -1.32 4.20
C GLU A 204 11.16 -1.21 3.58
N PHE A 205 10.94 -0.23 2.69
CA PHE A 205 9.65 -0.05 2.01
C PHE A 205 9.27 -1.29 1.19
N ALA A 206 10.20 -1.76 0.36
CA ALA A 206 9.97 -2.87 -0.55
C ALA A 206 9.70 -4.19 0.16
N THR A 207 10.38 -4.45 1.29
CA THR A 207 10.28 -5.71 2.03
C THR A 207 9.13 -5.75 3.04
N THR A 208 8.62 -4.58 3.46
CA THR A 208 7.51 -4.48 4.42
C THR A 208 6.17 -4.12 3.78
N TRP A 209 6.14 -3.91 2.46
CA TRP A 209 4.92 -3.64 1.71
C TRP A 209 3.84 -4.72 1.91
N PRO A 210 2.54 -4.36 2.06
CA PRO A 210 1.95 -3.01 2.15
C PRO A 210 1.84 -2.48 3.60
N HIS A 211 2.56 -3.08 4.56
CA HIS A 211 2.46 -2.82 6.00
C HIS A 211 3.57 -1.91 6.53
N GLN A 212 4.26 -1.18 5.66
CA GLN A 212 5.40 -0.35 5.99
C GLN A 212 5.05 0.85 6.89
N GLY A 213 3.77 1.19 7.05
CA GLY A 213 3.33 2.32 7.88
C GLY A 213 3.78 3.68 7.37
N TRP A 214 4.27 3.75 6.13
CA TRP A 214 4.75 4.93 5.45
C TRP A 214 4.22 4.98 4.01
N TYR A 215 3.56 6.08 3.68
CA TYR A 215 3.18 6.44 2.32
C TYR A 215 3.12 7.97 2.26
N PRO A 216 3.81 8.63 1.31
CA PRO A 216 3.82 10.07 1.26
C PRO A 216 2.44 10.60 0.87
N SER A 217 1.99 11.63 1.57
CA SER A 217 0.80 12.39 1.20
C SER A 217 1.08 13.87 1.36
N ALA A 218 0.41 14.68 0.54
CA ALA A 218 0.57 16.13 0.57
C ALA A 218 0.20 16.66 1.97
N GLY A 219 1.19 17.23 2.67
CA GLY A 219 1.01 17.82 3.99
C GLY A 219 0.77 16.86 5.18
N SER A 220 1.09 15.57 5.08
CA SER A 220 0.69 14.61 6.14
C SER A 220 1.52 14.66 7.43
N LYS A 221 0.91 14.13 8.51
CA LYS A 221 0.97 14.38 9.98
C LYS A 221 0.28 15.63 10.53
N SER A 222 -0.07 16.62 9.72
CA SER A 222 -0.95 17.69 10.19
C SER A 222 -1.62 18.39 9.04
N ASN A 223 -2.95 18.29 8.94
CA ASN A 223 -3.83 19.15 8.13
C ASN A 223 -3.75 20.65 8.53
N ARG A 224 -2.60 21.14 9.00
CA ARG A 224 -2.33 22.52 9.34
C ARG A 224 -1.83 23.26 8.10
N GLY A 225 -2.73 23.51 7.14
CA GLY A 225 -2.45 24.57 6.15
C GLY A 225 -3.23 24.53 4.85
N LEU A 226 -3.67 23.37 4.36
CA LEU A 226 -4.36 23.26 3.07
C LEU A 226 -5.86 23.05 3.27
N SER A 227 -6.67 23.83 2.57
CA SER A 227 -8.08 23.54 2.34
C SER A 227 -8.25 22.33 1.40
N ASN A 228 -9.43 21.71 1.39
CA ASN A 228 -9.73 20.59 0.48
C ASN A 228 -9.41 20.94 -0.98
N ALA A 229 -9.76 22.15 -1.42
CA ALA A 229 -9.47 22.62 -2.78
C ALA A 229 -7.96 22.76 -3.06
N GLU A 230 -7.16 23.07 -2.05
CA GLU A 230 -5.70 23.14 -2.20
C GLU A 230 -5.07 21.77 -2.20
N LEU A 231 -5.56 20.85 -1.38
CA LEU A 231 -5.15 19.45 -1.39
C LEU A 231 -5.44 18.82 -2.75
N ALA A 232 -6.67 18.94 -3.24
CA ALA A 232 -7.08 18.44 -4.56
C ALA A 232 -6.21 19.01 -5.69
N ARG A 233 -5.90 20.31 -5.65
CA ARG A 233 -4.99 20.93 -6.61
C ARG A 233 -3.58 20.32 -6.55
N VAL A 234 -3.06 20.07 -5.36
CA VAL A 234 -1.73 19.47 -5.18
C VAL A 234 -1.74 18.02 -5.67
N GLU A 235 -2.74 17.22 -5.32
CA GLU A 235 -2.87 15.83 -5.74
C GLU A 235 -3.05 15.70 -7.26
N ALA A 236 -3.83 16.59 -7.89
CA ALA A 236 -3.98 16.64 -9.33
C ALA A 236 -2.65 16.99 -10.05
N ALA A 237 -1.83 17.85 -9.45
CA ALA A 237 -0.52 18.22 -9.99
C ALA A 237 0.59 17.21 -9.68
N CYS A 238 0.45 16.47 -8.58
CA CYS A 238 1.37 15.45 -8.09
C CYS A 238 0.68 14.08 -8.00
N PRO A 239 0.19 13.55 -9.13
CA PRO A 239 -0.64 12.35 -9.12
C PRO A 239 0.12 11.18 -8.52
N ALA A 240 -0.61 10.38 -7.73
CA ALA A 240 -0.18 9.04 -7.38
C ALA A 240 0.10 8.22 -8.65
N LEU A 241 0.77 7.10 -8.46
CA LEU A 241 0.95 6.15 -9.54
C LEU A 241 -0.41 5.62 -10.00
N ASP A 242 -0.56 5.37 -11.29
CA ASP A 242 -1.80 4.81 -11.83
C ASP A 242 -2.04 3.42 -11.21
N PRO A 243 -3.25 3.09 -10.70
CA PRO A 243 -3.55 1.78 -10.12
C PRO A 243 -3.22 0.62 -11.07
N ASP A 244 -3.31 0.82 -12.39
CA ASP A 244 -3.05 -0.22 -13.39
C ASP A 244 -1.56 -0.37 -13.75
N THR A 245 -0.67 0.41 -13.12
CA THR A 245 0.78 0.42 -13.47
C THR A 245 1.43 -0.95 -13.34
N PHE A 246 0.96 -1.77 -12.40
CA PHE A 246 1.55 -3.08 -12.12
C PHE A 246 0.76 -4.25 -12.68
N GLY A 247 -0.31 -4.01 -13.44
CA GLY A 247 -1.14 -5.05 -14.06
C GLY A 247 -2.26 -5.54 -13.16
#